data_AF-A0A1F8RD06-F1
#
_entry.id   AF-A0A1F8RD06-F1
#
_cell.length_a   1.000
_cell.length_b   1.000
_cell.length_c   1.000
_cell.angle_alpha   90.00
_cell.angle_beta   90.00
_cell.angle_gamma   90.00
#
_symmetry.space_group_name_H-M   'P 1'
#
loop_
_entity.id
_entity.type
_entity.pdbx_description
1 polymer ?
#
loop_
_entity_poly.entity_id
_entity_poly.type
_entity_poly.pdbx_seq_one_letter_code
_entity_poly.pdbx_strand_id
1 'polypeptide(L)'
;MWYGGDGMGWWMLWGGLMMVLFWGGVIALIVWGVQTATRKDAGQAQPPPRADSSPTALDIAKRRYARGDITREEFEQIKTDLEDQ
;
A
#
# COMPACT_ATOMS: atom_id res chain seq x y z
N MET A 1 -5.78 -52.25 -21.06
CA MET A 1 -7.04 -51.69 -20.57
C MET A 1 -6.66 -50.59 -19.59
N TRP A 2 -6.55 -49.36 -20.07
CA TRP A 2 -6.10 -48.20 -19.28
C TRP A 2 -7.32 -47.43 -18.81
N TYR A 3 -7.77 -47.69 -17.59
CA TYR A 3 -8.75 -46.88 -16.86
C TYR A 3 -8.51 -47.10 -15.36
N GLY A 4 -7.84 -46.17 -14.69
CA GLY A 4 -7.56 -46.33 -13.27
C GLY A 4 -6.76 -45.21 -12.60
N GLY A 5 -6.66 -44.02 -13.20
CA GLY A 5 -5.85 -42.92 -12.65
C GLY A 5 -6.53 -41.56 -12.60
N ASP A 6 -7.68 -41.37 -13.23
CA ASP A 6 -8.23 -40.02 -13.47
C ASP A 6 -9.06 -39.46 -12.32
N GLY A 7 -9.36 -40.24 -11.28
CA GLY A 7 -10.19 -39.78 -10.15
C GLY A 7 -9.41 -39.03 -9.07
N MET A 8 -8.20 -39.47 -8.73
CA MET A 8 -7.46 -38.94 -7.57
C MET A 8 -6.75 -37.60 -7.83
N GLY A 9 -6.39 -37.31 -9.08
CA GLY A 9 -5.77 -36.02 -9.44
C GLY A 9 -6.74 -34.83 -9.28
N TRP A 10 -8.01 -35.01 -9.68
CA TRP A 10 -9.02 -33.95 -9.60
C TRP A 10 -9.39 -33.60 -8.17
N TRP A 11 -9.52 -34.60 -7.29
CA TRP A 11 -9.78 -34.38 -5.87
C TRP A 11 -8.61 -33.67 -5.16
N MET A 12 -7.37 -34.00 -5.53
CA MET A 12 -6.17 -33.34 -5.01
C MET A 12 -6.11 -31.86 -5.44
N LEU A 13 -6.41 -31.58 -6.71
CA LEU A 13 -6.46 -30.20 -7.23
C LEU A 13 -7.57 -29.38 -6.57
N TRP A 14 -8.76 -29.98 -6.39
CA TRP A 14 -9.87 -29.32 -5.73
C TRP A 14 -9.59 -29.02 -4.25
N GLY A 15 -8.99 -29.97 -3.53
CA GLY A 15 -8.55 -29.79 -2.15
C GLY A 15 -7.46 -28.71 -2.01
N GLY A 16 -6.47 -28.72 -2.90
CA GLY A 16 -5.42 -27.70 -2.94
C GLY A 16 -5.96 -26.31 -3.26
N LEU A 17 -6.90 -26.20 -4.21
CA LEU A 17 -7.53 -24.93 -4.57
C LEU A 17 -8.33 -24.36 -3.40
N MET A 18 -9.12 -25.18 -2.72
CA MET A 18 -9.89 -24.75 -1.54
C MET A 18 -8.97 -24.28 -0.41
N MET A 19 -7.84 -24.94 -0.18
CA MET A 19 -6.82 -24.52 0.79
C MET A 19 -6.26 -23.13 0.45
N VAL A 20 -5.89 -22.90 -0.82
CA VAL A 20 -5.35 -21.60 -1.28
C VAL A 20 -6.42 -20.52 -1.21
N LEU A 21 -7.67 -20.81 -1.56
CA LEU A 21 -8.78 -19.87 -1.45
C LEU A 21 -9.07 -19.51 0.01
N PHE A 22 -9.02 -20.50 0.92
CA PHE A 22 -9.17 -20.27 2.35
C PHE A 22 -8.07 -19.36 2.89
N TRP A 23 -6.80 -19.69 2.65
CA TRP A 23 -5.67 -18.87 3.09
C TRP A 23 -5.64 -17.49 2.42
N GLY A 24 -5.91 -17.43 1.12
CA GLY A 24 -6.02 -16.18 0.37
C GLY A 24 -7.14 -15.29 0.92
N GLY A 25 -8.30 -15.87 1.25
CA GLY A 25 -9.40 -15.17 1.90
C GLY A 25 -9.05 -14.67 3.31
N VAL A 26 -8.38 -15.49 4.12
CA VAL A 26 -7.90 -15.09 5.46
C VAL A 26 -6.92 -13.92 5.36
N ILE A 27 -5.92 -14.01 4.48
CA ILE A 27 -4.95 -12.93 4.26
C ILE A 27 -5.68 -11.66 3.76
N ALA A 28 -6.59 -11.80 2.81
CA ALA A 28 -7.38 -10.67 2.29
C ALA A 28 -8.21 -10.00 3.39
N LEU A 29 -8.83 -10.78 4.29
CA LEU A 29 -9.57 -10.25 5.44
C LEU A 29 -8.66 -9.53 6.43
N ILE A 30 -7.47 -10.06 6.72
CA ILE A 30 -6.49 -9.40 7.58
C ILE A 30 -6.04 -8.08 6.97
N VAL A 31 -5.65 -8.07 5.69
CA VAL A 31 -5.23 -6.86 4.97
C VAL A 31 -6.37 -5.84 4.91
N TRP A 32 -7.59 -6.28 4.62
CA TRP A 32 -8.77 -5.41 4.60
C TRP A 32 -9.09 -4.85 5.98
N GLY A 33 -8.97 -5.66 7.04
CA GLY A 33 -9.13 -5.25 8.43
C GLY A 33 -8.11 -4.20 8.87
N VAL A 34 -6.83 -4.40 8.54
CA VAL A 34 -5.75 -3.44 8.82
C VAL A 34 -5.94 -2.18 7.99
N GLN A 35 -6.31 -2.30 6.71
CA GLN A 35 -6.52 -1.16 5.82
C GLN A 35 -7.74 -0.33 6.22
N THR A 36 -8.84 -0.94 6.67
CA THR A 36 -10.02 -0.21 7.15
C THR A 36 -9.79 0.45 8.51
N ALA A 37 -8.96 -0.16 9.37
CA ALA A 37 -8.55 0.45 10.64
C ALA A 37 -7.62 1.65 10.41
N THR A 38 -6.59 1.50 9.57
CA THR A 38 -5.65 2.58 9.25
C THR A 38 -6.27 3.71 8.43
N ARG A 39 -7.30 3.44 7.62
CA ARG A 39 -8.07 4.48 6.89
C ARG A 39 -8.92 5.37 7.79
N LYS A 40 -9.32 4.91 8.99
CA LYS A 40 -10.09 5.73 9.94
C LYS A 40 -9.22 6.73 10.69
N ASP A 41 -7.95 6.42 10.89
CA ASP A 41 -6.97 7.36 11.45
C ASP A 41 -6.27 8.22 10.38
N ALA A 42 -6.30 7.80 9.11
CA ALA A 42 -5.76 8.56 7.97
C ALA A 42 -6.75 9.62 7.43
N GLY A 43 -7.50 10.27 8.31
CA GLY A 43 -8.27 11.48 7.97
C GLY A 43 -7.40 12.67 7.54
N GLN A 44 -6.07 12.59 7.67
CA GLN A 44 -5.10 13.60 7.23
C GLN A 44 -3.69 12.98 7.13
N ALA A 45 -3.39 12.25 6.05
CA ALA A 45 -2.05 12.25 5.43
C ALA A 45 -1.95 11.20 4.30
N GLN A 46 -1.71 11.74 3.11
CA GLN A 46 -0.97 11.16 2.00
C GLN A 46 -1.63 10.07 1.13
N PRO A 47 -1.71 10.28 -0.20
CA PRO A 47 -1.99 9.22 -1.18
C PRO A 47 -0.93 8.10 -1.09
N PRO A 48 -1.23 6.88 -1.60
CA PRO A 48 -0.30 5.75 -1.52
C PRO A 48 1.05 6.14 -2.13
N PRO A 49 2.18 5.76 -1.50
CA PRO A 49 3.49 6.00 -2.08
C PRO A 49 3.57 5.15 -3.34
N ARG A 50 3.32 5.79 -4.49
CA ARG A 50 3.87 5.31 -5.75
C ARG A 50 5.37 5.26 -5.55
N ALA A 51 5.94 4.16 -5.99
CA ALA A 51 7.35 3.87 -5.99
C ALA A 51 8.11 4.97 -6.74
N ASP A 52 8.54 6.00 -6.02
CA ASP A 52 9.61 6.91 -6.41
C ASP A 52 10.35 7.25 -5.12
N SER A 53 11.38 6.46 -4.86
CA SER A 53 12.33 6.59 -3.76
C SER A 53 13.24 7.81 -3.94
N SER A 54 12.63 8.98 -4.12
CA SER A 54 13.28 10.29 -4.12
C SER A 54 12.39 11.23 -3.31
N PRO A 55 12.85 11.75 -2.15
CA PRO A 55 12.06 12.74 -1.42
C PRO A 55 11.78 13.91 -2.35
N THR A 56 10.50 14.19 -2.60
CA THR A 56 10.08 15.33 -3.41
C THR A 56 10.62 16.61 -2.77
N ALA A 57 10.94 17.64 -3.56
CA ALA A 57 11.45 18.90 -3.03
C ALA A 57 10.55 19.49 -1.92
N LEU A 58 9.24 19.25 -2.00
CA LEU A 58 8.25 19.62 -1.00
C LEU A 58 8.45 18.88 0.35
N ASP A 59 8.78 17.59 0.31
CA ASP A 59 9.06 16.81 1.53
C ASP A 59 10.35 17.28 2.22
N ILE A 60 11.35 17.70 1.45
CA ILE A 60 12.59 18.29 1.98
C ILE A 60 12.29 19.64 2.64
N ALA A 61 11.51 20.50 2.00
CA ALA A 61 11.09 21.79 2.54
C ALA A 61 10.29 21.62 3.85
N LYS A 62 9.33 20.68 3.88
CA LYS A 62 8.52 20.38 5.06
C LYS A 62 9.37 19.92 6.25
N ARG A 63 10.38 19.08 6.01
CA ARG A 63 11.31 18.63 7.07
C ARG A 63 12.15 19.77 7.63
N ARG A 64 12.64 20.68 6.77
CA ARG A 64 13.43 21.85 7.21
C ARG A 64 12.58 22.85 7.98
N TYR A 65 11.34 23.08 7.56
CA TYR A 65 10.39 23.92 8.29
C TYR A 65 10.08 23.33 9.68
N ALA A 66 9.84 22.02 9.78
CA ALA A 66 9.62 21.34 11.06
C ALA A 66 10.85 21.39 11.99
N ARG A 67 12.05 21.46 11.42
CA ARG A 67 13.30 21.64 12.17
C ARG A 67 13.54 23.10 12.59
N GLY A 68 12.84 24.05 11.97
CA GLY A 68 13.06 25.49 12.17
C GLY A 68 14.26 26.02 11.38
N ASP A 69 14.78 25.26 10.41
CA ASP A 69 15.90 25.67 9.54
C ASP A 69 15.46 26.73 8.50
N ILE A 70 14.16 26.81 8.21
CA ILE A 70 13.56 27.77 7.28
C ILE A 70 12.32 28.41 7.91
N THR A 71 12.04 29.65 7.54
CA THR A 71 10.85 30.34 8.03
C THR A 71 9.60 29.93 7.25
N ARG A 72 8.44 30.34 7.74
CA ARG A 72 7.15 30.05 7.08
C ARG A 72 7.09 30.70 5.70
N GLU A 73 7.63 31.91 5.56
CA GLU A 73 7.64 32.67 4.32
C GLU A 73 8.48 31.95 3.24
N GLU A 74 9.63 31.41 3.61
CA GLU A 74 10.49 30.62 2.72
C GLU A 74 9.82 29.30 2.33
N PHE A 75 9.14 28.63 3.27
CA PHE A 75 8.39 27.42 2.99
C PHE A 75 7.24 27.64 2.00
N GLU A 76 6.47 28.72 2.18
CA GLU A 76 5.37 29.08 1.26
C GLU A 76 5.89 29.38 -0.14
N GLN A 77 6.99 30.11 -0.29
CA GLN A 77 7.61 30.38 -1.60
C GLN A 77 8.01 29.09 -2.31
N ILE A 78 8.69 28.17 -1.62
CA ILE A 78 9.09 26.87 -2.18
C ILE A 78 7.86 26.04 -2.55
N LYS A 79 6.82 26.08 -1.72
CA LYS A 79 5.58 25.36 -2.00
C LYS A 79 4.92 25.89 -3.28
N THR A 80 4.78 27.22 -3.41
CA THR A 80 4.18 27.84 -4.61
C THR A 80 5.00 27.55 -5.86
N ASP A 81 6.33 27.66 -5.81
CA ASP A 81 7.21 27.38 -6.95
C ASP A 81 7.15 25.91 -7.42
N LEU A 82 6.93 24.99 -6.48
CA LEU A 82 6.75 23.56 -6.78
C LEU A 82 5.33 23.18 -7.19
N GLU A 83 4.32 23.99 -6.86
CA GLU A 83 2.94 23.82 -7.33
C GLU A 83 2.74 24.35 -8.77
N ASP A 84 3.60 25.28 -9.21
CA ASP A 84 3.56 25.91 -10.56
C ASP A 84 4.45 25.19 -11.61
N GLN A 85 5.16 24.11 -11.23
CA GLN A 85 5.93 23.23 -12.13
C GLN A 85 5.15 22.00 -12.57
#